data_AF-A0ABD6VR76-F1
#
_entry.id   AF-A0ABD6VR76-F1
#
_cell.length_a   1.000
_cell.length_b   1.000
_cell.length_c   1.000
_cell.angle_alpha   90.00
_cell.angle_beta   90.00
_cell.angle_gamma   90.00
#
_symmetry.space_group_name_H-M   'P 1'
#
loop_
_entity.id
_entity.type
_entity.pdbx_description
1 polymer ?
#
loop_
_entity_poly.entity_id
_entity_poly.type
_entity_poly.pdbx_seq_one_letter_code
_entity_poly.pdbx_strand_id
1 'polypeptide(L)'
;MGATTVLEKAANYYAASAEKARERIHVPDPTEVDITVEDDVVTNNFPKAIADTIEALRRNAALDREELDFLWWVQLGHSRLLKKQLSKIDEPVRIVTAGIEAAQILRRLPCEAHREIVLRTLNQNMELDLEELLAVIGDERTVLSAAFMAEHALAYPTVFPLLHALTTGEVDQINPSIKRPVSEWGERALIEATFAKMMSHGAGTI
;
A
#
# COMPACT_ATOMS: atom_id res chain seq x y z
N MET A 1 -20.51 -15.91 -18.48
CA MET A 1 -20.72 -16.26 -17.05
C MET A 1 -19.47 -16.88 -16.39
N GLY A 2 -18.24 -16.45 -16.74
CA GLY A 2 -17.01 -17.00 -16.14
C GLY A 2 -15.97 -15.96 -15.67
N ALA A 3 -16.07 -14.69 -16.10
CA ALA A 3 -15.13 -13.66 -15.70
C ALA A 3 -15.41 -13.11 -14.29
N THR A 4 -16.69 -12.98 -13.91
CA THR A 4 -17.11 -12.47 -12.59
C THR A 4 -16.59 -13.35 -11.45
N THR A 5 -16.63 -14.68 -11.63
CA THR A 5 -16.13 -15.63 -10.64
C THR A 5 -14.61 -15.66 -10.52
N VAL A 6 -13.88 -15.32 -11.58
CA VAL A 6 -12.41 -15.21 -11.54
C VAL A 6 -11.98 -13.93 -10.83
N LEU A 7 -12.63 -12.79 -11.14
CA LEU A 7 -12.34 -11.51 -10.49
C LEU A 7 -12.66 -11.56 -8.99
N GLU A 8 -13.80 -12.14 -8.60
CA GLU A 8 -14.16 -12.35 -7.20
C GLU A 8 -13.14 -13.25 -6.48
N LYS A 9 -12.73 -14.36 -7.10
CA LYS A 9 -11.70 -15.24 -6.52
C LYS A 9 -10.35 -14.54 -6.37
N ALA A 10 -9.95 -13.74 -7.36
CA ALA A 10 -8.72 -12.97 -7.31
C ALA A 10 -8.77 -11.92 -6.19
N ALA A 11 -9.89 -11.21 -6.05
CA ALA A 11 -10.10 -10.23 -4.97
C ALA A 11 -10.06 -10.91 -3.59
N ASN A 12 -10.74 -12.04 -3.42
CA ASN A 12 -10.74 -12.80 -2.17
C ASN A 12 -9.35 -13.35 -1.82
N TYR A 13 -8.62 -13.86 -2.83
CA TYR A 13 -7.25 -14.34 -2.63
C TYR A 13 -6.31 -13.21 -2.23
N TYR A 14 -6.43 -12.05 -2.88
CA TYR A 14 -5.68 -10.85 -2.53
C TYR A 14 -5.95 -10.44 -1.08
N ALA A 15 -7.22 -10.31 -0.70
CA ALA A 15 -7.61 -9.89 0.65
C ALA A 15 -7.06 -10.87 1.71
N ALA A 16 -7.27 -12.18 1.51
CA ALA A 16 -6.76 -13.19 2.43
C ALA A 16 -5.22 -13.19 2.52
N SER A 17 -4.53 -12.99 1.39
CA SER A 17 -3.06 -12.93 1.35
C SER A 17 -2.53 -11.67 2.04
N ALA A 18 -3.20 -10.54 1.86
CA ALA A 18 -2.85 -9.28 2.52
C ALA A 18 -3.05 -9.37 4.03
N GLU A 19 -4.15 -9.97 4.51
CA GLU A 19 -4.36 -10.20 5.94
C GLU A 19 -3.31 -11.16 6.51
N LYS A 20 -3.09 -12.31 5.86
CA LYS A 20 -2.09 -13.29 6.29
C LYS A 20 -0.67 -12.72 6.35
N ALA A 21 -0.32 -11.81 5.45
CA ALA A 21 0.99 -11.17 5.43
C ALA A 21 1.28 -10.33 6.70
N ARG A 22 0.24 -10.00 7.48
CA ARG A 22 0.32 -9.21 8.72
C ARG A 22 0.28 -10.04 9.99
N GLU A 23 0.03 -11.33 9.87
CA GLU A 23 0.12 -12.22 11.02
C GLU A 23 1.57 -12.27 11.51
N ARG A 24 1.76 -11.98 12.80
CA ARG A 24 3.05 -12.18 13.48
C ARG A 24 3.40 -13.66 13.43
N ILE A 25 4.65 -13.97 13.10
CA ILE A 25 5.12 -15.35 13.16
C ILE A 25 5.60 -15.68 14.57
N HIS A 26 5.39 -16.93 14.95
CA HIS A 26 5.99 -17.46 16.17
C HIS A 26 7.51 -17.31 16.10
N VAL A 27 8.12 -16.87 17.20
CA VAL A 27 9.56 -16.78 17.33
C VAL A 27 10.04 -18.08 17.96
N PRO A 28 10.67 -18.99 17.19
CA PRO A 28 11.16 -20.24 17.75
C PRO A 28 12.35 -19.99 18.67
N ASP A 29 12.53 -20.84 19.67
CA ASP A 29 13.76 -20.88 20.44
C ASP A 29 14.94 -21.29 19.54
N PRO A 30 16.16 -20.75 19.77
CA PRO A 30 17.35 -21.19 19.06
C PRO A 30 17.56 -22.70 19.20
N THR A 31 18.01 -23.37 18.14
CA THR A 31 18.39 -24.78 18.24
C THR A 31 19.74 -24.94 18.94
N GLU A 32 20.09 -26.18 19.27
CA GLU A 32 21.37 -26.48 19.93
C GLU A 32 22.57 -26.07 19.07
N VAL A 33 23.60 -25.51 19.72
CA VAL A 33 24.82 -25.07 19.07
C VAL A 33 25.90 -26.13 19.21
N ASP A 34 26.26 -26.72 18.06
CA ASP A 34 27.34 -27.69 17.96
C ASP A 34 28.63 -26.98 17.60
N ILE A 35 29.70 -27.26 18.34
CA ILE A 35 31.07 -26.80 18.07
C ILE A 35 31.94 -28.03 17.95
N THR A 36 32.48 -28.25 16.75
CA THR A 36 33.39 -29.36 16.47
C THR A 36 34.80 -28.82 16.27
N VAL A 37 35.78 -29.45 16.92
CA VAL A 37 37.21 -29.13 16.80
C VAL A 37 37.94 -30.38 16.30
N GLU A 38 38.43 -30.33 15.06
CA GLU A 38 39.19 -31.40 14.40
C GLU A 38 40.43 -30.80 13.75
N ASP A 39 41.61 -31.39 13.98
CA ASP A 39 42.89 -31.01 13.34
C ASP A 39 43.14 -29.48 13.26
N ASP A 40 42.98 -28.76 14.38
CA ASP A 40 43.08 -27.30 14.51
C ASP A 40 42.05 -26.47 13.71
N VAL A 41 41.02 -27.12 13.14
CA VAL A 41 39.88 -26.46 12.48
C VAL A 41 38.66 -26.47 13.39
N VAL A 42 38.12 -25.29 13.68
CA VAL A 42 36.88 -25.13 14.45
C VAL A 42 35.72 -24.90 13.49
N THR A 43 34.69 -25.76 13.56
CA THR A 43 33.44 -25.59 12.82
C THR A 43 32.26 -25.47 13.78
N ASN A 44 31.24 -24.71 13.41
CA ASN A 44 30.04 -24.55 14.22
C ASN A 44 28.77 -24.38 13.36
N ASN A 45 27.62 -24.71 13.96
CA ASN A 45 26.30 -24.52 13.36
C ASN A 45 25.62 -23.21 13.80
N PHE A 46 26.28 -22.34 14.57
CA PHE A 46 25.68 -21.19 15.25
C PHE A 46 24.81 -20.30 14.35
N PRO A 47 25.25 -19.89 13.14
CA PRO A 47 24.41 -19.06 12.27
C PRO A 47 23.09 -19.74 11.90
N LYS A 48 23.08 -21.06 11.71
CA LYS A 48 21.87 -21.82 11.41
C LYS A 48 20.99 -21.98 12.65
N ALA A 49 21.60 -22.19 13.81
CA ALA A 49 20.90 -22.42 15.06
C ALA A 49 20.03 -21.24 15.51
N ILE A 50 20.40 -20.02 15.11
CA ILE A 50 19.69 -18.78 15.47
C ILE A 50 18.93 -18.13 14.30
N ALA A 51 19.11 -18.63 13.06
CA ALA A 51 18.63 -17.95 11.85
C ALA A 51 17.13 -17.69 11.91
N ASP A 52 16.36 -18.75 12.18
CA ASP A 52 14.89 -18.69 12.18
C ASP A 52 14.36 -17.77 13.29
N THR A 53 15.00 -17.79 14.47
CA THR A 53 14.69 -16.86 15.58
C THR A 53 14.92 -15.41 15.17
N ILE A 54 16.08 -15.10 14.57
CA ILE A 54 16.42 -13.74 14.11
C ILE A 54 15.49 -13.29 13.00
N GLU A 55 15.20 -14.15 12.03
CA GLU A 55 14.30 -13.86 10.92
C GLU A 55 12.88 -13.56 11.44
N ALA A 56 12.39 -14.36 12.38
CA ALA A 56 11.09 -14.14 13.01
C ALA A 56 11.00 -12.80 13.75
N LEU A 57 12.03 -12.47 14.55
CA LEU A 57 12.12 -11.19 15.25
C LEU A 57 12.15 -10.02 14.28
N ARG A 58 12.96 -10.09 13.22
CA ARG A 58 13.06 -9.03 12.20
C ARG A 58 11.74 -8.83 11.46
N ARG A 59 11.08 -9.92 11.05
CA ARG A 59 9.79 -9.85 10.36
C ARG A 59 8.72 -9.20 11.23
N ASN A 60 8.60 -9.62 12.50
CA ASN A 60 7.62 -9.05 13.42
C ASN A 60 7.92 -7.58 13.74
N ALA A 61 9.19 -7.23 14.00
CA ALA A 61 9.58 -5.83 14.25
C ALA A 61 9.29 -4.91 13.05
N ALA A 62 9.45 -5.41 11.81
CA ALA A 62 9.11 -4.66 10.61
C ALA A 62 7.60 -4.43 10.46
N LEU A 63 6.77 -5.38 10.89
CA LEU A 63 5.31 -5.23 10.97
C LEU A 63 4.94 -4.20 12.05
N ASP A 64 5.46 -4.34 13.27
CA ASP A 64 5.19 -3.41 14.37
C ASP A 64 5.57 -1.97 13.99
N ARG A 65 6.70 -1.80 13.28
CA ARG A 65 7.12 -0.48 12.81
C ARG A 65 6.16 0.11 11.78
N GLU A 66 5.69 -0.69 10.83
CA GLU A 66 4.69 -0.26 9.84
C GLU A 66 3.39 0.15 10.53
N GLU A 67 2.88 -0.67 11.45
CA GLU A 67 1.65 -0.40 12.22
C GLU A 67 1.79 0.91 13.03
N LEU A 68 2.92 1.13 13.70
CA LEU A 68 3.17 2.37 14.44
C LEU A 68 3.28 3.60 13.53
N ASP A 69 4.02 3.50 12.42
CA ASP A 69 4.13 4.57 11.44
C ASP A 69 2.75 4.94 10.86
N PHE A 70 1.89 3.94 10.63
CA PHE A 70 0.52 4.14 10.20
C PHE A 70 -0.33 4.82 11.29
N LEU A 71 -0.28 4.35 12.54
CA LEU A 71 -1.00 4.97 13.67
C LEU A 71 -0.60 6.43 13.88
N TRP A 72 0.70 6.75 13.80
CA TRP A 72 1.16 8.12 13.90
C TRP A 72 0.65 8.98 12.76
N TRP A 73 0.60 8.47 11.53
CA TRP A 73 0.00 9.17 10.40
C TRP A 73 -1.50 9.39 10.58
N VAL A 74 -2.24 8.40 11.08
CA VAL A 74 -3.68 8.48 11.32
C VAL A 74 -4.04 9.61 12.27
N GLN A 75 -3.26 9.76 13.34
CA GLN A 75 -3.47 10.76 14.38
C GLN A 75 -3.25 12.20 13.89
N LEU A 76 -2.66 12.38 12.70
CA LEU A 76 -2.44 13.70 12.13
C LEU A 76 -3.74 14.28 11.55
N GLY A 77 -4.11 15.47 12.02
CA GLY A 77 -5.16 16.30 11.40
C GLY A 77 -4.70 17.04 10.13
N HIS A 78 -3.59 16.66 9.51
CA HIS A 78 -3.03 17.33 8.34
C HIS A 78 -2.43 16.34 7.33
N SER A 79 -2.55 16.66 6.05
CA SER A 79 -1.86 15.96 4.96
C SER A 79 -0.39 16.39 4.94
N ARG A 80 0.50 15.41 4.94
CA ARG A 80 1.95 15.62 4.78
C ARG A 80 2.32 15.89 3.33
N LEU A 81 1.54 15.39 2.38
CA LEU A 81 1.74 15.56 0.95
C LEU A 81 1.31 16.96 0.50
N LEU A 82 0.07 17.35 0.78
CA LEU A 82 -0.48 18.66 0.38
C LEU A 82 -0.14 19.79 1.34
N LYS A 83 0.46 19.49 2.50
CA LYS A 83 0.81 20.47 3.56
C LYS A 83 -0.40 21.29 4.06
N LYS A 84 -1.59 20.67 4.08
CA LYS A 84 -2.86 21.30 4.45
C LYS A 84 -3.56 20.54 5.57
N GLN A 85 -4.35 21.26 6.38
CA GLN A 85 -5.25 20.62 7.34
C GLN A 85 -6.31 19.80 6.59
N LEU A 86 -6.63 18.60 7.10
CA LEU A 86 -7.59 17.70 6.44
C LEU A 86 -8.97 18.35 6.28
N SER A 87 -9.40 19.16 7.26
CA SER A 87 -10.67 19.91 7.21
C SER A 87 -10.71 21.03 6.17
N LYS A 88 -9.57 21.36 5.54
CA LYS A 88 -9.43 22.40 4.51
C LYS A 88 -9.21 21.82 3.11
N ILE A 89 -9.29 20.50 2.97
CA ILE A 89 -9.16 19.79 1.70
C ILE A 89 -10.52 19.20 1.38
N ASP A 90 -11.00 19.43 0.15
CA ASP A 90 -12.24 18.84 -0.35
C ASP A 90 -12.21 17.33 -0.25
N GLU A 91 -13.35 16.71 0.03
CA GLU A 91 -13.42 15.28 0.37
C GLU A 91 -12.81 14.36 -0.70
N PRO A 92 -13.11 14.50 -2.01
CA PRO A 92 -12.49 13.65 -3.02
C PRO A 92 -10.95 13.77 -3.03
N VAL A 93 -10.45 15.01 -2.95
CA VAL A 93 -9.00 15.28 -2.92
C VAL A 93 -8.38 14.70 -1.66
N ARG A 94 -9.03 14.87 -0.50
CA ARG A 94 -8.58 14.37 0.80
C ARG A 94 -8.46 12.85 0.81
N ILE A 95 -9.46 12.14 0.28
CA ILE A 95 -9.51 10.67 0.29
C ILE A 95 -8.50 10.08 -0.69
N VAL A 96 -8.37 10.62 -1.90
CA VAL A 96 -7.32 10.20 -2.85
C VAL A 96 -5.92 10.47 -2.28
N THR A 97 -5.72 11.66 -1.70
CA THR A 97 -4.46 12.01 -1.02
C THR A 97 -4.14 11.02 0.10
N ALA A 98 -5.13 10.67 0.93
CA ALA A 98 -4.94 9.72 2.02
C ALA A 98 -4.54 8.33 1.51
N GLY A 99 -5.10 7.86 0.39
CA GLY A 99 -4.70 6.61 -0.26
C GLY A 99 -3.24 6.63 -0.72
N ILE A 100 -2.80 7.72 -1.38
CA ILE A 100 -1.42 7.89 -1.84
C ILE A 100 -0.45 8.00 -0.65
N GLU A 101 -0.77 8.78 0.38
CA GLU A 101 0.05 8.90 1.59
C GLU A 101 0.18 7.57 2.34
N ALA A 102 -0.92 6.84 2.50
CA ALA A 102 -0.92 5.53 3.13
C ALA A 102 0.00 4.54 2.38
N ALA A 103 -0.05 4.54 1.04
CA ALA A 103 0.83 3.72 0.21
C ALA A 103 2.32 4.02 0.43
N GLN A 104 2.68 5.28 0.74
CA GLN A 104 4.08 5.63 1.05
C GLN A 104 4.57 5.00 2.34
N ILE A 105 3.69 4.71 3.30
CA ILE A 105 4.03 4.10 4.59
C ILE A 105 4.14 2.58 4.45
N LEU A 106 3.26 1.97 3.65
CA LEU A 106 3.14 0.52 3.51
C LEU A 106 4.38 -0.16 2.91
N ARG A 107 4.81 -1.27 3.52
CA ARG A 107 5.82 -2.20 2.99
C ARG A 107 5.18 -3.42 2.32
N ARG A 108 3.90 -3.68 2.63
CA ARG A 108 3.08 -4.82 2.18
C ARG A 108 1.78 -4.34 1.54
N LEU A 109 1.16 -5.17 0.70
CA LEU A 109 -0.10 -4.83 0.05
C LEU A 109 -1.14 -4.48 1.12
N PRO A 110 -1.96 -3.43 0.97
CA PRO A 110 -2.91 -3.01 2.00
C PRO A 110 -3.91 -4.12 2.34
N CYS A 111 -4.30 -4.21 3.61
CA CYS A 111 -5.40 -5.07 4.06
C CYS A 111 -6.64 -4.24 4.43
N GLU A 112 -7.72 -4.89 4.90
CA GLU A 112 -8.99 -4.21 5.13
C GLU A 112 -8.87 -3.07 6.15
N ALA A 113 -8.10 -3.28 7.22
CA ALA A 113 -7.86 -2.23 8.22
C ALA A 113 -7.24 -0.96 7.61
N HIS A 114 -6.37 -1.10 6.59
CA HIS A 114 -5.75 0.05 5.93
C HIS A 114 -6.77 0.80 5.07
N ARG A 115 -7.65 0.05 4.40
CA ARG A 115 -8.77 0.60 3.64
C ARG A 115 -9.69 1.40 4.57
N GLU A 116 -10.14 0.82 5.68
CA GLU A 116 -11.00 1.51 6.66
C GLU A 116 -10.35 2.79 7.18
N ILE A 117 -9.06 2.74 7.49
CA ILE A 117 -8.31 3.89 7.98
C ILE A 117 -8.18 5.00 6.92
N VAL A 118 -7.92 4.66 5.65
CA VAL A 118 -7.89 5.66 4.55
C VAL A 118 -9.25 6.34 4.43
N LEU A 119 -10.33 5.57 4.58
CA LEU A 119 -11.70 6.05 4.48
C LEU A 119 -12.23 6.71 5.76
N ARG A 120 -11.44 6.79 6.85
CA ARG A 120 -11.90 7.31 8.16
C ARG A 120 -12.45 8.75 8.14
N THR A 121 -12.08 9.54 7.13
CA THR A 121 -12.53 10.94 6.99
C THR A 121 -13.58 11.13 5.90
N LEU A 122 -14.10 10.03 5.35
CA LEU A 122 -15.18 10.03 4.38
C LEU A 122 -16.48 10.49 5.05
N ASN A 123 -17.27 11.32 4.39
CA ASN A 123 -18.53 11.82 4.93
C ASN A 123 -19.68 11.68 3.92
N GLN A 124 -19.59 12.33 2.77
CA GLN A 124 -20.67 12.33 1.78
C GLN A 124 -20.61 11.11 0.85
N ASN A 125 -19.40 10.65 0.54
CA ASN A 125 -19.14 9.57 -0.40
C ASN A 125 -19.82 9.75 -1.77
N MET A 126 -19.76 10.96 -2.31
CA MET A 126 -20.41 11.27 -3.58
C MET A 126 -19.82 10.44 -4.74
N GLU A 127 -20.61 10.25 -5.78
CA GLU A 127 -20.16 9.54 -6.98
C GLU A 127 -19.58 10.51 -8.01
N LEU A 128 -18.36 10.23 -8.44
CA LEU A 128 -17.62 11.00 -9.44
C LEU A 128 -17.10 10.04 -10.51
N ASP A 129 -17.16 10.44 -11.77
CA ASP A 129 -16.37 9.83 -12.82
C ASP A 129 -14.91 10.32 -12.78
N LEU A 130 -14.04 9.80 -13.65
CA LEU A 130 -12.62 10.14 -13.61
C LEU A 130 -12.37 11.60 -14.00
N GLU A 131 -13.14 12.15 -14.93
CA GLU A 131 -13.00 13.54 -15.37
C GLU A 131 -13.45 14.51 -14.27
N GLU A 132 -14.61 14.25 -13.65
CA GLU A 132 -15.12 14.97 -12.50
C GLU A 132 -14.13 14.93 -11.33
N LEU A 133 -13.52 13.77 -11.06
CA LEU A 133 -12.49 13.63 -10.03
C LEU A 133 -11.26 14.49 -10.33
N LEU A 134 -10.72 14.42 -11.55
CA LEU A 134 -9.56 15.23 -11.94
C LEU A 134 -9.86 16.73 -11.87
N ALA A 135 -11.06 17.15 -12.26
CA ALA A 135 -11.50 18.54 -12.15
C ALA A 135 -11.53 19.02 -10.70
N VAL A 136 -12.00 18.18 -9.77
CA VAL A 136 -12.00 18.49 -8.32
C VAL A 136 -10.59 18.52 -7.74
N ILE A 137 -9.70 17.63 -8.20
CA ILE A 137 -8.29 17.60 -7.76
C ILE A 137 -7.55 18.86 -8.23
N GLY A 138 -7.81 19.31 -9.46
CA GLY A 138 -7.25 20.55 -10.01
C GLY A 138 -5.73 20.62 -9.90
N ASP A 139 -5.22 21.74 -9.37
CA ASP A 139 -3.79 22.04 -9.29
C ASP A 139 -3.01 21.10 -8.36
N GLU A 140 -3.68 20.46 -7.39
CA GLU A 140 -3.01 19.49 -6.49
C GLU A 140 -2.49 18.26 -7.22
N ARG A 141 -2.97 18.03 -8.45
CA ARG A 141 -2.53 16.93 -9.31
C ARG A 141 -1.02 16.88 -9.46
N THR A 142 -0.34 18.03 -9.56
CA THR A 142 1.13 18.08 -9.69
C THR A 142 1.83 17.56 -8.43
N VAL A 143 1.28 17.86 -7.25
CA VAL A 143 1.83 17.37 -5.97
C VAL A 143 1.54 15.88 -5.81
N LEU A 144 0.34 15.44 -6.20
CA LEU A 144 -0.06 14.03 -6.12
C LEU A 144 0.75 13.16 -7.09
N SER A 145 0.98 13.59 -8.32
CA SER A 145 1.74 12.82 -9.32
C SER A 145 3.23 12.70 -8.98
N ALA A 146 3.79 13.68 -8.26
CA ALA A 146 5.15 13.61 -7.76
C ALA A 146 5.34 12.63 -6.58
N ALA A 147 4.25 12.12 -6.00
CA ALA A 147 4.26 11.28 -4.81
C ALA A 147 4.54 9.79 -5.09
N PHE A 148 4.54 9.39 -6.36
CA PHE A 148 4.75 8.02 -6.80
C PHE A 148 5.65 7.94 -8.04
N MET A 149 6.18 6.75 -8.34
CA MET A 149 7.02 6.53 -9.51
C MET A 149 6.15 6.44 -10.77
N ALA A 150 6.17 7.51 -11.57
CA ALA A 150 5.33 7.62 -12.77
C ALA A 150 5.63 6.58 -13.85
N GLU A 151 6.84 6.00 -13.88
CA GLU A 151 7.24 5.02 -14.91
C GLU A 151 6.25 3.87 -15.05
N HIS A 152 5.82 3.26 -13.93
CA HIS A 152 4.89 2.14 -13.96
C HIS A 152 3.46 2.57 -14.35
N ALA A 153 3.02 3.74 -13.87
CA ALA A 153 1.71 4.28 -14.23
C ALA A 153 1.60 4.65 -15.72
N LEU A 154 2.71 5.12 -16.30
CA LEU A 154 2.81 5.42 -17.73
C LEU A 154 2.94 4.15 -18.58
N ALA A 155 3.66 3.13 -18.11
CA ALA A 155 3.87 1.88 -18.83
C ALA A 155 2.64 0.95 -18.81
N TYR A 156 1.87 0.94 -17.72
CA TYR A 156 0.71 0.05 -17.53
C TYR A 156 -0.59 0.83 -17.23
N PRO A 157 -1.05 1.67 -18.16
CA PRO A 157 -2.22 2.52 -18.00
C PRO A 157 -3.49 1.78 -17.54
N THR A 158 -3.74 0.59 -18.06
CA THR A 158 -4.90 -0.23 -17.71
C THR A 158 -4.85 -0.82 -16.29
N VAL A 159 -3.65 -0.91 -15.70
CA VAL A 159 -3.43 -1.38 -14.31
C VAL A 159 -3.48 -0.22 -13.33
N PHE A 160 -3.02 0.96 -13.76
CA PHE A 160 -2.92 2.17 -12.96
C PHE A 160 -3.76 3.32 -13.52
N PRO A 161 -5.07 3.14 -13.77
CA PRO A 161 -5.87 4.15 -14.47
C PRO A 161 -5.91 5.47 -13.71
N LEU A 162 -5.97 5.45 -12.37
CA LEU A 162 -6.01 6.68 -11.58
C LEU A 162 -4.64 7.37 -11.57
N LEU A 163 -3.55 6.64 -11.29
CA LEU A 163 -2.21 7.24 -11.26
C LEU A 163 -1.76 7.75 -12.64
N HIS A 164 -2.14 7.03 -13.69
CA HIS A 164 -1.92 7.45 -15.06
C HIS A 164 -2.61 8.80 -15.32
N ALA A 165 -3.92 8.88 -15.02
CA ALA A 165 -4.70 10.09 -15.17
C ALA A 165 -4.18 11.26 -14.33
N LEU A 166 -3.72 11.01 -13.09
CA LEU A 166 -3.04 12.03 -12.29
C LEU A 166 -1.75 12.54 -12.96
N THR A 167 -1.01 11.66 -13.62
CA THR A 167 0.25 12.01 -14.30
C THR A 167 0.01 12.77 -15.61
N THR A 168 -0.82 12.22 -16.50
CA THR A 168 -1.00 12.73 -17.87
C THR A 168 -2.14 13.73 -18.00
N GLY A 169 -3.17 13.62 -17.15
CA GLY A 169 -4.44 14.31 -17.31
C GLY A 169 -5.35 13.65 -18.35
N GLU A 170 -4.94 12.51 -18.92
CA GLU A 170 -5.72 11.79 -19.92
C GLU A 170 -6.76 10.90 -19.25
N VAL A 171 -7.99 10.94 -19.78
CA VAL A 171 -9.13 10.15 -19.31
C VAL A 171 -9.57 9.10 -20.34
N ASP A 172 -8.89 8.94 -21.48
CA ASP A 172 -9.33 8.07 -22.60
C ASP A 172 -9.20 6.55 -22.35
N GLN A 173 -9.12 6.15 -21.08
CA GLN A 173 -8.90 4.76 -20.69
C GLN A 173 -10.14 4.10 -20.13
N ILE A 174 -10.10 2.76 -20.11
CA ILE A 174 -11.21 1.84 -19.78
C ILE A 174 -12.21 2.46 -18.79
N ASN A 175 -13.41 2.70 -19.29
CA ASN A 175 -14.59 3.12 -18.53
C ASN A 175 -14.49 4.47 -17.80
N PRO A 176 -14.12 5.56 -18.49
CA PRO A 176 -13.87 6.84 -17.81
C PRO A 176 -15.15 7.51 -17.33
N SER A 177 -16.28 7.23 -17.99
CA SER A 177 -17.60 7.73 -17.63
C SER A 177 -18.32 6.90 -16.56
N ILE A 178 -17.69 5.84 -16.03
CA ILE A 178 -18.28 5.12 -14.89
C ILE A 178 -18.08 5.96 -13.65
N LYS A 179 -19.19 6.46 -13.10
CA LYS A 179 -19.22 7.11 -11.80
C LYS A 179 -18.91 6.10 -10.71
N ARG A 180 -18.05 6.51 -9.79
CA ARG A 180 -17.58 5.71 -8.66
C ARG A 180 -17.70 6.52 -7.38
N PRO A 181 -18.09 5.91 -6.25
CA PRO A 181 -18.07 6.59 -4.98
C PRO A 181 -16.63 7.02 -4.63
N VAL A 182 -16.47 8.14 -3.95
CA VAL A 182 -15.17 8.63 -3.46
C VAL A 182 -14.41 7.56 -2.67
N SER A 183 -15.10 6.67 -1.97
CA SER A 183 -14.49 5.51 -1.29
C SER A 183 -13.72 4.62 -2.25
N GLU A 184 -14.29 4.29 -3.42
CA GLU A 184 -13.63 3.47 -4.43
C GLU A 184 -12.41 4.21 -5.02
N TRP A 185 -12.48 5.53 -5.19
CA TRP A 185 -11.34 6.33 -5.63
C TRP A 185 -10.19 6.33 -4.61
N GLY A 186 -10.51 6.40 -3.30
CA GLY A 186 -9.53 6.25 -2.23
C GLY A 186 -8.88 4.87 -2.19
N GLU A 187 -9.69 3.82 -2.39
CA GLU A 187 -9.23 2.44 -2.47
C GLU A 187 -8.29 2.21 -3.66
N ARG A 188 -8.66 2.74 -4.84
CA ARG A 188 -7.82 2.71 -6.05
C ARG A 188 -6.51 3.44 -5.83
N ALA A 189 -6.56 4.65 -5.27
CA ALA A 189 -5.36 5.41 -4.95
C ALA A 189 -4.41 4.63 -4.04
N LEU A 190 -4.95 3.99 -2.99
CA LEU A 190 -4.21 3.15 -2.06
C LEU A 190 -3.56 1.94 -2.75
N ILE A 191 -4.34 1.16 -3.52
CA ILE A 191 -3.86 -0.06 -4.16
C ILE A 191 -2.87 0.27 -5.28
N GLU A 192 -3.22 1.18 -6.19
CA GLU A 192 -2.39 1.56 -7.33
C GLU A 192 -1.04 2.12 -6.87
N ALA A 193 -1.04 3.05 -5.89
CA ALA A 193 0.19 3.64 -5.39
C ALA A 193 1.05 2.63 -4.63
N THR A 194 0.43 1.72 -3.86
CA THR A 194 1.17 0.66 -3.16
C THR A 194 1.81 -0.31 -4.16
N PHE A 195 1.06 -0.70 -5.18
CA PHE A 195 1.55 -1.62 -6.19
C PHE A 195 2.67 -1.00 -7.04
N ALA A 196 2.52 0.26 -7.46
CA ALA A 196 3.59 1.01 -8.13
C ALA A 196 4.86 1.07 -7.27
N LYS A 197 4.74 1.36 -5.96
CA LYS A 197 5.87 1.37 -5.02
C LYS A 197 6.58 0.01 -4.93
N MET A 198 5.82 -1.08 -4.87
CA MET A 198 6.35 -2.44 -4.80
C MET A 198 7.05 -2.89 -6.08
N MET A 199 6.54 -2.49 -7.24
CA MET A 199 7.20 -2.76 -8.50
C MET A 199 8.58 -2.11 -8.58
N SER A 200 8.74 -0.92 -8.00
CA SER A 200 10.03 -0.22 -8.01
C SER A 200 11.05 -0.76 -6.99
N HIS A 201 10.61 -1.24 -5.84
CA HIS A 201 11.51 -1.65 -4.74
C HIS A 201 11.63 -3.15 -4.55
N GLY A 202 10.78 -3.96 -5.19
CA GLY A 202 10.61 -5.39 -4.93
C GLY A 202 9.61 -5.67 -3.80
N ALA A 203 8.92 -6.82 -3.87
CA ALA A 203 8.03 -7.26 -2.81
C ALA A 203 8.83 -7.78 -1.61
N GLY A 204 8.71 -7.11 -0.45
CA GLY A 204 9.36 -7.55 0.81
C GLY A 204 10.77 -7.00 1.05
N THR A 205 11.24 -6.07 0.22
CA THR A 205 12.54 -5.39 0.34
C THR A 205 12.45 -4.01 1.02
N ILE A 206 11.26 -3.63 1.52
CA ILE A 206 10.97 -2.39 2.26
C ILE A 206 10.69 -2.70 3.73
#